data_AF-A0A0H2ZSE6-F1
#
_entry.id   AF-A0A0H2ZSE6-F1
#
_cell.length_a   1.000
_cell.length_b   1.000
_cell.length_c   1.000
_cell.angle_alpha   90.00
_cell.angle_beta   90.00
_cell.angle_gamma   90.00
#
_symmetry.space_group_name_H-M   'P 1'
#
loop_
_entity.id
_entity.type
_entity.pdbx_description
1 polymer ?
#
loop_
_entity_poly.entity_id
_entity_poly.type
_entity_poly.pdbx_seq_one_letter_code
_entity_poly.pdbx_strand_id
1 'polypeptide(L)'
;MVMNFYPVSELYEFTPDVESKSSSHRNPLTITGALNDAEFIDMRLSPQRSRVGILCDIQWCCGFEGSNTALVVVTGVGNVVWSNDDAARQRPWHARYANWEPIGSAGAGPPFPLWNSSDEDMRALDASDSSRQGKGLNSSASSAGLNPSGLAEYILKFGRLSVSGLGASIYIGHIEGIDGAPPDMGELSDAEIIAGFPQWSSIMEVREYYSYVPSAE
;
A
#
# COMPACT_ATOMS: atom_id res chain seq x y z
N MET A 1 24.89 13.22 15.58
CA MET A 1 23.62 12.52 15.33
C MET A 1 23.78 11.84 13.99
N VAL A 2 23.70 10.51 13.91
CA VAL A 2 23.81 9.80 12.63
C VAL A 2 22.47 9.98 11.91
N MET A 3 22.51 10.66 10.77
CA MET A 3 21.39 10.78 9.84
C MET A 3 21.49 9.65 8.83
N ASN A 4 20.40 8.91 8.65
CA ASN A 4 20.38 7.72 7.82
C ASN A 4 19.74 8.07 6.47
N PHE A 5 20.57 8.27 5.46
CA PHE A 5 20.15 8.58 4.10
C PHE A 5 20.17 7.32 3.23
N TYR A 6 19.04 7.03 2.60
CA TYR A 6 18.92 5.88 1.70
C TYR A 6 18.20 6.26 0.42
N PRO A 7 18.61 5.74 -0.75
CA PRO A 7 17.76 5.74 -1.93
C PRO A 7 16.44 5.05 -1.63
N VAL A 8 15.32 5.63 -2.07
CA VAL A 8 13.97 5.03 -1.90
C VAL A 8 13.92 3.62 -2.48
N SER A 9 14.58 3.39 -3.61
CA SER A 9 14.72 2.05 -4.20
C SER A 9 15.44 1.05 -3.29
N GLU A 10 16.43 1.50 -2.51
CA GLU A 10 17.17 0.62 -1.60
C GLU A 10 16.29 0.20 -0.42
N LEU A 11 15.55 1.16 0.16
CA LEU A 11 14.55 0.90 1.20
C LEU A 11 13.50 -0.12 0.72
N TYR A 12 13.04 0.03 -0.52
CA TYR A 12 12.10 -0.88 -1.16
C TYR A 12 12.69 -2.28 -1.40
N GLU A 13 13.93 -2.40 -1.87
CA GLU A 13 14.52 -3.69 -2.28
C GLU A 13 15.07 -4.50 -1.10
N PHE A 14 15.73 -3.85 -0.14
CA PHE A 14 16.56 -4.55 0.85
C PHE A 14 16.06 -4.43 2.28
N THR A 15 15.14 -3.50 2.57
CA THR A 15 14.60 -3.30 3.93
C THR A 15 15.76 -3.18 4.94
N PRO A 16 16.69 -2.22 4.76
CA PRO A 16 17.90 -2.14 5.57
C PRO A 16 17.56 -2.02 7.06
N ASP A 17 18.49 -2.45 7.92
CA ASP A 17 18.37 -2.28 9.37
C ASP A 17 18.42 -0.79 9.72
N VAL A 18 17.27 -0.14 9.65
CA VAL A 18 17.10 1.24 10.08
C VAL A 18 16.97 1.22 11.59
N GLU A 19 17.93 1.81 12.30
CA GLU A 19 17.81 2.07 13.73
C GLU A 19 16.48 2.78 14.00
N SER A 20 15.58 2.08 14.68
CA SER A 20 14.21 2.53 14.92
C SER A 20 14.20 3.72 15.88
N LYS A 21 14.32 4.93 15.34
CA LYS A 21 13.88 6.14 16.04
C LYS A 21 12.39 6.30 15.80
N SER A 22 11.57 5.49 16.47
CA SER A 22 10.13 5.74 16.48
C SER A 22 9.86 7.00 17.31
N SER A 23 9.93 8.19 16.70
CA SER A 23 9.66 9.47 17.37
C SER A 23 8.18 9.77 17.48
N SER A 24 7.35 9.36 16.51
CA SER A 24 5.90 9.58 16.61
C SER A 24 5.24 8.54 17.52
N HIS A 25 4.35 9.05 18.37
CA HIS A 25 3.57 8.30 19.36
C HIS A 25 2.56 7.31 18.72
N ARG A 26 2.49 7.22 17.38
CA ARG A 26 1.42 6.58 16.62
C ARG A 26 1.97 5.80 15.43
N ASN A 27 1.95 4.47 15.51
CA ASN A 27 2.28 3.61 14.36
C ASN A 27 1.19 3.74 13.28
N PRO A 28 1.49 4.32 12.10
CA PRO A 28 0.49 4.50 11.04
C PRO A 28 0.04 3.18 10.42
N LEU A 29 0.81 2.09 10.58
CA LEU A 29 0.40 0.77 10.10
C LEU A 29 -0.70 0.13 10.94
N THR A 30 -1.02 0.69 12.11
CA THR A 30 -2.08 0.17 13.00
C THR A 30 -3.19 1.18 13.28
N ILE A 31 -2.97 2.46 12.97
CA ILE A 31 -3.91 3.53 13.28
C ILE A 31 -4.60 3.99 12.01
N THR A 32 -5.91 3.78 11.95
CA THR A 32 -6.78 4.34 10.91
C THR A 32 -6.70 5.86 10.91
N GLY A 33 -6.55 6.42 9.71
CA GLY A 33 -6.48 7.85 9.48
C GLY A 33 -5.16 8.53 9.80
N ALA A 34 -4.12 7.77 10.17
CA ALA A 34 -2.80 8.35 10.46
C ALA A 34 -2.20 9.12 9.27
N LEU A 35 -2.49 8.69 8.05
CA LEU A 35 -2.02 9.32 6.81
C LEU A 35 -3.20 9.77 5.93
N ASN A 36 -4.26 10.30 6.53
CA ASN A 36 -5.43 10.73 5.76
C ASN A 36 -5.12 11.88 4.81
N ASP A 37 -4.24 12.79 5.22
CA ASP A 37 -3.84 13.94 4.41
C ASP A 37 -2.69 13.62 3.45
N ALA A 38 -2.32 12.33 3.35
CA ALA A 38 -1.27 11.91 2.43
C ALA A 38 -1.79 11.81 0.99
N GLU A 39 -0.92 12.14 0.04
CA GLU A 39 -1.20 12.05 -1.39
C GLU A 39 -0.43 10.86 -1.98
N PHE A 40 -1.11 10.07 -2.82
CA PHE A 40 -0.48 9.00 -3.58
C PHE A 40 0.39 9.58 -4.70
N ILE A 41 1.68 9.25 -4.71
CA ILE A 41 2.60 9.67 -5.77
C ILE A 41 2.78 8.55 -6.78
N ASP A 42 3.28 7.39 -6.33
CA ASP A 42 3.63 6.28 -7.22
C ASP A 42 3.61 4.93 -6.49
N MET A 43 3.59 3.84 -7.26
CA MET A 43 3.60 2.47 -6.78
C MET A 43 4.52 1.59 -7.62
N ARG A 44 5.29 0.73 -6.95
CA ARG A 44 6.12 -0.29 -7.57
C ARG A 44 5.73 -1.68 -7.11
N LEU A 45 5.38 -2.54 -8.07
CA LEU A 45 5.02 -3.94 -7.85
C LEU A 45 6.15 -4.86 -8.30
N SER A 46 6.52 -5.81 -7.44
CA SER A 46 7.44 -6.92 -7.77
C SER A 46 6.73 -8.25 -7.51
N PRO A 47 6.12 -8.86 -8.56
CA PRO A 47 5.41 -10.12 -8.41
C PRO A 47 6.32 -11.28 -7.99
N GLN A 48 7.57 -11.29 -8.48
CA GLN A 48 8.56 -12.32 -8.16
C GLN A 48 8.94 -12.35 -6.67
N ARG A 49 8.84 -11.20 -5.99
CA ARG A 49 9.14 -11.04 -4.58
C ARG A 49 7.87 -10.90 -3.72
N SER A 50 6.69 -11.02 -4.32
CA SER A 50 5.40 -10.75 -3.69
C SER A 50 5.44 -9.45 -2.87
N ARG A 51 5.87 -8.36 -3.50
CA ARG A 51 6.12 -7.08 -2.81
C ARG A 51 5.52 -5.90 -3.56
N VAL A 52 5.00 -4.95 -2.79
CA VAL A 52 4.49 -3.67 -3.26
C VAL A 52 5.16 -2.55 -2.48
N GLY A 53 5.62 -1.53 -3.17
CA GLY A 53 6.05 -0.27 -2.59
C GLY A 53 5.07 0.83 -3.00
N ILE A 54 4.65 1.66 -2.06
CA ILE A 54 3.75 2.81 -2.26
C ILE A 54 4.48 4.04 -1.75
N LEU A 55 4.62 5.04 -2.61
CA LEU A 55 5.26 6.30 -2.30
C LEU A 55 4.18 7.37 -2.11
N CYS A 56 4.23 8.07 -0.98
CA CYS A 56 3.24 9.08 -0.61
C CYS A 56 3.91 10.39 -0.20
N ASP A 57 3.29 11.50 -0.58
CA ASP A 57 3.57 12.82 0.00
C ASP A 57 2.79 12.91 1.32
N ILE A 58 3.47 13.29 2.39
CA ILE A 58 2.90 13.43 3.73
C ILE A 58 3.14 14.82 4.33
N GLN A 59 3.52 15.82 3.53
CA GLN A 59 3.84 17.16 4.01
C GLN A 59 2.71 17.81 4.85
N TRP A 60 1.45 17.42 4.61
CA TRP A 60 0.27 17.91 5.33
C TRP A 60 -0.23 16.97 6.43
N CYS A 61 0.41 15.81 6.63
CA CYS A 61 -0.01 14.86 7.66
C CYS A 61 0.39 15.35 9.07
N CYS A 62 -0.59 15.39 9.97
CA CYS A 62 -0.37 15.75 11.36
C CYS A 62 0.42 14.67 12.12
N GLY A 63 1.40 15.06 12.94
CA GLY A 63 2.17 14.14 13.79
C GLY A 63 3.43 13.53 13.15
N PHE A 64 3.82 14.01 11.97
CA PHE A 64 5.07 13.64 11.28
C PHE A 64 5.91 14.88 10.97
N GLU A 65 6.01 15.81 11.92
CA GLU A 65 6.62 17.13 11.71
C GLU A 65 8.04 17.03 11.12
N GLY A 66 8.27 17.79 10.05
CA GLY A 66 9.53 17.83 9.33
C GLY A 66 9.75 16.69 8.33
N SER A 67 8.85 15.70 8.27
CA SER A 67 8.85 14.69 7.20
C SER A 67 7.93 15.14 6.06
N ASN A 68 8.28 14.80 4.83
CA ASN A 68 7.47 15.10 3.64
C ASN A 68 7.15 13.86 2.80
N THR A 69 7.81 12.74 3.06
CA THR A 69 7.63 11.52 2.27
C THR A 69 7.41 10.31 3.17
N ALA A 70 6.49 9.44 2.76
CA ALA A 70 6.35 8.09 3.31
C ALA A 70 6.52 7.04 2.20
N LEU A 71 7.30 6.01 2.48
CA LEU A 71 7.39 4.79 1.67
C LEU A 71 6.78 3.63 2.46
N VAL A 72 5.71 3.05 1.93
CA VAL A 72 5.07 1.86 2.49
C VAL A 72 5.49 0.64 1.67
N VAL A 73 6.01 -0.39 2.32
CA VAL A 73 6.41 -1.64 1.67
C VAL A 73 5.56 -2.77 2.23
N VAL A 74 4.69 -3.35 1.40
CA VAL A 74 3.88 -4.53 1.74
C VAL A 74 4.58 -5.77 1.20
N THR A 75 4.72 -6.80 2.02
CA THR A 75 5.38 -8.07 1.67
C THR A 75 4.40 -9.24 1.77
N GLY A 76 4.68 -10.33 1.04
CA GLY A 76 3.76 -11.45 0.92
C GLY A 76 2.46 -11.06 0.21
N VAL A 77 2.54 -10.12 -0.74
CA VAL A 77 1.37 -9.55 -1.43
C VAL A 77 0.61 -10.64 -2.18
N GLY A 78 -0.67 -10.79 -1.84
CA GLY A 78 -1.60 -11.73 -2.49
C GLY A 78 -2.59 -11.03 -3.41
N ASN A 79 -2.93 -9.77 -3.12
CA ASN A 79 -3.92 -9.03 -3.89
C ASN A 79 -3.56 -7.54 -4.00
N VAL A 80 -3.75 -6.97 -5.20
CA VAL A 80 -3.69 -5.54 -5.45
C VAL A 80 -4.91 -5.16 -6.29
N VAL A 81 -5.74 -4.27 -5.75
CA VAL A 81 -6.94 -3.77 -6.42
C VAL A 81 -6.86 -2.26 -6.53
N TRP A 82 -7.12 -1.76 -7.73
CA TRP A 82 -7.34 -0.35 -7.99
C TRP A 82 -8.80 -0.14 -8.38
N SER A 83 -9.56 0.60 -7.57
CA SER A 83 -10.96 0.90 -7.88
C SER A 83 -11.08 2.19 -8.69
N ASN A 84 -11.76 2.09 -9.82
CA ASN A 84 -12.16 3.24 -10.64
C ASN A 84 -13.69 3.30 -10.65
N ASP A 85 -14.31 3.74 -9.56
CA ASP A 85 -15.74 4.05 -9.60
C ASP A 85 -15.97 5.33 -10.41
N ASP A 86 -16.22 5.12 -11.70
CA ASP A 86 -16.29 6.13 -12.77
C ASP A 86 -17.46 7.12 -12.65
N ALA A 87 -18.39 6.93 -11.71
CA ALA A 87 -19.48 7.88 -11.48
C ALA A 87 -19.00 9.27 -11.00
N ALA A 88 -17.79 9.35 -10.43
CA ALA A 88 -17.21 10.59 -9.90
C ALA A 88 -16.19 11.30 -10.81
N ARG A 89 -15.79 10.71 -11.95
CA ARG A 89 -14.82 11.34 -12.90
C ARG A 89 -15.34 12.63 -13.54
N GLN A 90 -16.64 12.89 -13.49
CA GLN A 90 -17.27 14.07 -14.07
C GLN A 90 -17.05 15.36 -13.25
N ARG A 91 -16.25 15.34 -12.16
CA ARG A 91 -15.88 16.57 -11.45
C ARG A 91 -14.41 16.93 -11.68
N PRO A 92 -14.12 18.12 -12.23
CA PRO A 92 -12.85 18.37 -12.92
C PRO A 92 -11.57 18.46 -12.07
N TRP A 93 -11.59 18.37 -10.73
CA TRP A 93 -10.36 18.63 -9.94
C TRP A 93 -10.38 18.22 -8.45
N HIS A 94 -11.15 17.22 -8.02
CA HIS A 94 -11.06 16.81 -6.59
C HIS A 94 -9.88 15.85 -6.35
N ALA A 95 -8.77 16.39 -5.85
CA ALA A 95 -7.85 15.62 -5.01
C ALA A 95 -8.66 15.07 -3.83
N ARG A 96 -8.81 13.74 -3.76
CA ARG A 96 -9.42 13.10 -2.59
C ARG A 96 -8.30 12.71 -1.66
N TYR A 97 -8.37 13.23 -0.44
CA TYR A 97 -7.60 12.76 0.70
C TYR A 97 -7.69 11.25 0.80
N ALA A 98 -6.57 10.64 1.11
CA ALA A 98 -6.47 9.21 1.19
C ALA A 98 -7.25 8.68 2.39
N ASN A 99 -8.22 7.81 2.17
CA ASN A 99 -8.84 7.08 3.28
C ASN A 99 -7.84 6.02 3.77
N TRP A 100 -6.92 6.38 4.66
CA TRP A 100 -5.87 5.50 5.17
C TRP A 100 -6.47 4.51 6.18
N GLU A 101 -6.66 3.27 5.76
CA GLU A 101 -7.28 2.22 6.56
C GLU A 101 -6.41 0.95 6.56
N PRO A 102 -5.50 0.80 7.54
CA PRO A 102 -4.82 -0.47 7.77
C PRO A 102 -5.73 -1.41 8.57
N ILE A 103 -5.82 -2.66 8.13
CA ILE A 103 -6.64 -3.71 8.74
C ILE A 103 -5.78 -4.96 8.89
N GLY A 104 -5.55 -5.38 10.13
CA GLY A 104 -4.94 -6.68 10.42
C GLY A 104 -6.01 -7.71 10.77
N SER A 105 -5.95 -8.89 10.17
CA SER A 105 -6.72 -10.06 10.60
C SER A 105 -5.83 -10.97 11.44
N ALA A 106 -6.28 -11.34 12.65
CA ALA A 106 -5.66 -12.44 13.37
C ALA A 106 -5.95 -13.74 12.61
N GLY A 107 -4.92 -14.55 12.35
CA GLY A 107 -5.10 -15.84 11.70
C GLY A 107 -6.06 -16.69 12.51
N ALA A 108 -7.10 -17.24 11.87
CA ALA A 108 -7.82 -18.33 12.48
C ALA A 108 -6.84 -19.51 12.57
N GLY A 109 -6.72 -20.14 13.74
CA GLY A 109 -5.86 -21.31 13.97
C GLY A 109 -5.98 -22.40 12.89
N PRO A 110 -5.05 -23.36 12.89
CA PRO A 110 -4.58 -24.04 11.69
C PRO A 110 -5.71 -24.61 10.81
N PRO A 111 -5.78 -24.29 9.51
CA PRO A 111 -6.68 -24.92 8.57
C PRO A 111 -5.92 -26.02 7.82
N PHE A 112 -5.39 -27.02 8.52
CA PHE A 112 -4.98 -28.23 7.79
C PHE A 112 -6.22 -29.10 7.60
N PRO A 113 -6.72 -29.32 6.37
CA PRO A 113 -7.50 -30.52 6.14
C PRO A 113 -6.58 -31.70 6.41
N LEU A 114 -7.02 -32.63 7.27
CA LEU A 114 -6.42 -33.96 7.37
C LEU A 114 -6.47 -34.56 5.95
N TRP A 115 -5.34 -34.57 5.26
CA TRP A 115 -5.26 -35.03 3.88
C TRP A 115 -5.43 -36.55 3.87
N ASN A 116 -6.67 -37.02 3.66
CA ASN A 116 -6.89 -38.39 3.23
C ASN A 116 -6.49 -38.45 1.74
N SER A 117 -5.40 -39.15 1.44
CA SER A 117 -4.93 -39.41 0.07
C SER A 117 -5.94 -40.28 -0.69
N SER A 118 -6.94 -39.69 -1.35
CA SER A 118 -7.76 -40.42 -2.34
C SER A 118 -8.57 -39.54 -3.31
N ASP A 119 -8.06 -38.40 -3.77
CA ASP A 119 -8.69 -37.72 -4.92
C ASP A 119 -7.62 -37.10 -5.83
N GLU A 120 -7.21 -37.89 -6.82
CA GLU A 120 -6.58 -37.41 -8.04
C GLU A 120 -7.70 -36.84 -8.93
N ASP A 121 -7.87 -35.52 -8.98
CA ASP A 121 -8.36 -34.78 -10.16
C ASP A 121 -8.60 -33.29 -9.80
N MET A 122 -7.55 -32.47 -9.92
CA MET A 122 -7.72 -31.03 -10.10
C MET A 122 -6.93 -30.57 -11.33
N ARG A 123 -7.58 -30.66 -12.50
CA ARG A 123 -7.22 -29.89 -13.68
C ARG A 123 -7.91 -28.51 -13.63
N ALA A 124 -7.17 -27.48 -14.02
CA ALA A 124 -7.68 -26.11 -14.18
C ALA A 124 -8.94 -26.08 -15.06
N LEU A 125 -10.00 -25.42 -14.56
CA LEU A 125 -11.37 -25.42 -15.12
C LEU A 125 -11.64 -24.24 -16.05
N ASP A 126 -10.61 -23.46 -16.39
CA ASP A 126 -10.82 -22.08 -16.87
C ASP A 126 -10.62 -21.93 -18.39
N ALA A 127 -10.40 -23.03 -19.11
CA ALA A 127 -10.15 -23.02 -20.55
C ALA A 127 -11.30 -23.62 -21.39
N SER A 128 -12.55 -23.26 -21.10
CA SER A 128 -13.65 -23.34 -22.07
C SER A 128 -14.94 -22.74 -21.51
N ASP A 129 -15.40 -21.61 -22.05
CA ASP A 129 -16.69 -21.50 -22.75
C ASP A 129 -16.97 -20.02 -23.10
N SER A 130 -16.87 -19.71 -24.39
CA SER A 130 -17.26 -18.44 -24.97
C SER A 130 -18.70 -18.52 -25.47
N SER A 131 -19.69 -18.54 -24.56
CA SER A 131 -21.06 -18.15 -24.90
C SER A 131 -21.96 -18.01 -23.66
N ARG A 132 -22.39 -16.76 -23.34
CA ARG A 132 -23.78 -16.39 -22.99
C ARG A 132 -23.86 -14.94 -22.52
N GLN A 133 -24.41 -14.10 -23.41
CA GLN A 133 -25.11 -12.87 -23.03
C GLN A 133 -26.31 -13.19 -22.14
N GLY A 134 -26.60 -12.32 -21.16
CA GLY A 134 -27.98 -12.06 -20.77
C GLY A 134 -28.22 -11.69 -19.30
N LYS A 135 -28.56 -10.40 -19.09
CA LYS A 135 -29.44 -9.83 -18.05
C LYS A 135 -29.00 -9.88 -16.59
N GLY A 136 -29.01 -8.69 -15.99
CA GLY A 136 -28.44 -8.42 -14.68
C GLY A 136 -29.30 -8.80 -13.48
N LEU A 137 -28.68 -8.64 -12.32
CA LEU A 137 -29.32 -8.42 -11.03
C LEU A 137 -28.27 -7.78 -10.11
N ASN A 138 -28.71 -6.75 -9.39
CA ASN A 138 -27.98 -6.12 -8.31
C ASN A 138 -27.58 -7.17 -7.27
N SER A 139 -26.29 -7.31 -7.02
CA SER A 139 -25.78 -7.92 -5.80
C SER A 139 -24.56 -7.14 -5.35
N SER A 140 -24.82 -6.16 -4.50
CA SER A 140 -23.90 -5.71 -3.47
C SER A 140 -23.58 -6.92 -2.57
N ALA A 141 -22.66 -7.76 -3.04
CA ALA A 141 -22.04 -8.79 -2.25
C ALA A 141 -20.70 -8.23 -1.80
N SER A 142 -20.67 -7.75 -0.55
CA SER A 142 -19.44 -7.71 0.23
C SER A 142 -18.87 -9.12 0.25
N SER A 143 -17.94 -9.40 -0.65
CA SER A 143 -17.08 -10.58 -0.55
C SER A 143 -16.17 -10.35 0.64
N ALA A 144 -16.68 -10.66 1.84
CA ALA A 144 -15.82 -11.02 2.95
C ALA A 144 -14.96 -12.17 2.44
N GLY A 145 -13.71 -11.85 2.10
CA GLY A 145 -12.74 -12.80 1.58
C GLY A 145 -12.56 -13.90 2.60
N LEU A 146 -13.16 -15.06 2.34
CA LEU A 146 -12.78 -16.29 3.01
C LEU A 146 -11.35 -16.59 2.54
N ASN A 147 -10.35 -16.24 3.36
CA ASN A 147 -8.98 -16.67 3.16
C ASN A 147 -8.94 -18.20 3.30
N PRO A 148 -8.70 -18.97 2.21
CA PRO A 148 -8.66 -20.42 2.29
C PRO A 148 -7.40 -20.92 3.04
N SER A 149 -6.46 -20.03 3.34
CA SER A 149 -5.15 -20.35 3.94
C SER A 149 -5.09 -20.20 5.47
N GLY A 150 -6.08 -19.56 6.12
CA GLY A 150 -6.06 -19.23 7.57
C GLY A 150 -4.87 -18.38 8.03
N LEU A 151 -4.03 -17.92 7.11
CA LEU A 151 -2.94 -17.02 7.41
C LEU A 151 -3.49 -15.64 7.75
N ALA A 152 -2.90 -15.01 8.76
CA ALA A 152 -3.15 -13.63 9.10
C ALA A 152 -2.83 -12.74 7.89
N GLU A 153 -3.80 -11.94 7.46
CA GLU A 153 -3.68 -11.03 6.33
C GLU A 153 -3.70 -9.58 6.81
N TYR A 154 -2.78 -8.79 6.27
CA TYR A 154 -2.74 -7.34 6.39
C TYR A 154 -3.34 -6.72 5.13
N ILE A 155 -4.33 -5.85 5.29
CA ILE A 155 -4.96 -5.10 4.20
C ILE A 155 -4.71 -3.62 4.44
N LEU A 156 -4.07 -2.96 3.48
CA LEU A 156 -3.95 -1.51 3.42
C LEU A 156 -4.91 -0.97 2.38
N LYS A 157 -5.81 -0.08 2.79
CA LYS A 157 -6.57 0.77 1.86
C LYS A 157 -6.03 2.18 1.91
N PHE A 158 -5.86 2.76 0.72
CA PHE A 158 -5.33 4.09 0.51
C PHE A 158 -6.08 4.74 -0.65
N GLY A 159 -7.19 5.42 -0.32
CA GLY A 159 -8.09 6.00 -1.31
C GLY A 159 -8.70 4.94 -2.23
N ARG A 160 -8.21 4.86 -3.48
CA ARG A 160 -8.66 3.89 -4.50
C ARG A 160 -7.84 2.61 -4.54
N LEU A 161 -6.67 2.63 -3.90
CA LEU A 161 -5.78 1.51 -3.85
C LEU A 161 -6.14 0.63 -2.65
N SER A 162 -6.22 -0.67 -2.87
CA SER A 162 -6.24 -1.68 -1.80
C SER A 162 -5.16 -2.71 -2.09
N VAL A 163 -4.32 -2.98 -1.09
CA VAL A 163 -3.25 -3.97 -1.15
C VAL A 163 -3.40 -4.91 0.02
N SER A 164 -3.30 -6.22 -0.24
CA SER A 164 -3.25 -7.22 0.82
C SER A 164 -1.94 -8.01 0.79
N GLY A 165 -1.42 -8.33 1.97
CA GLY A 165 -0.19 -9.09 2.14
C GLY A 165 -0.04 -9.68 3.54
N LEU A 166 1.14 -10.23 3.83
CA LEU A 166 1.44 -10.87 5.12
C LEU A 166 2.12 -9.94 6.11
N GLY A 167 2.68 -8.82 5.64
CA GLY A 167 3.34 -7.85 6.50
C GLY A 167 3.50 -6.52 5.79
N ALA A 168 3.76 -5.48 6.57
CA ALA A 168 4.02 -4.15 6.05
C ALA A 168 5.12 -3.46 6.84
N SER A 169 5.92 -2.65 6.15
CA SER A 169 6.86 -1.72 6.74
C SER A 169 6.58 -0.34 6.19
N ILE A 170 6.86 0.69 6.96
CA ILE A 170 6.77 2.08 6.51
C ILE A 170 7.98 2.87 6.97
N TYR A 171 8.55 3.61 6.04
CA TYR A 171 9.62 4.57 6.25
C TYR A 171 9.02 5.97 6.15
N ILE A 172 9.25 6.80 7.15
CA ILE A 172 8.80 8.20 7.20
C ILE A 172 10.04 9.08 7.30
N GLY A 173 10.07 10.11 6.48
CA GLY A 173 11.30 10.88 6.34
C GLY A 173 11.18 12.08 5.42
N HIS A 174 12.34 12.61 5.12
CA HIS A 174 12.48 13.85 4.37
C HIS A 174 13.29 13.62 3.11
N ILE A 175 12.79 14.15 2.00
CA ILE A 175 13.52 14.25 0.72
C ILE A 175 13.66 15.75 0.42
N GLU A 176 14.91 16.17 0.20
CA GLU A 176 15.23 17.57 -0.09
C GLU A 176 14.67 18.01 -1.45
N GLY A 177 14.22 19.27 -1.55
CA GLY A 177 13.75 19.87 -2.80
C GLY A 177 12.26 19.69 -3.09
N ILE A 178 11.51 19.22 -2.10
CA ILE A 178 10.05 18.96 -2.16
C ILE A 178 9.30 19.92 -1.22
N ASP A 179 10.04 20.78 -0.53
CA ASP A 179 9.60 21.82 0.36
C ASP A 179 9.14 23.05 -0.44
N GLY A 180 7.84 23.08 -0.79
CA GLY A 180 7.22 24.19 -1.52
C GLY A 180 5.70 24.02 -1.67
N ALA A 181 5.02 25.08 -2.15
CA ALA A 181 3.66 24.91 -2.65
C ALA A 181 3.66 23.88 -3.79
N PRO A 182 2.59 23.06 -3.96
CA PRO A 182 2.49 22.17 -5.11
C PRO A 182 2.83 22.90 -6.41
N PRO A 183 3.55 22.26 -7.36
CA PRO A 183 3.87 22.87 -8.63
C PRO A 183 2.60 23.41 -9.31
N ASP A 184 2.68 24.55 -10.00
CA ASP A 184 1.52 25.08 -10.72
C ASP A 184 1.15 24.14 -11.87
N MET A 185 0.07 23.38 -11.66
CA MET A 185 -0.43 22.36 -12.58
C MET A 185 -1.04 22.96 -13.86
N GLY A 186 -1.21 24.28 -13.94
CA GLY A 186 -1.79 24.97 -15.09
C GLY A 186 -0.77 25.38 -16.15
N GLU A 187 0.48 25.59 -15.77
CA GLU A 187 1.54 26.14 -16.64
C GLU A 187 2.70 25.17 -16.90
N LEU A 188 2.88 24.17 -16.04
CA LEU A 188 3.97 23.20 -16.14
C LEU A 188 3.60 22.00 -17.03
N SER A 189 4.60 21.44 -17.70
CA SER A 189 4.44 20.16 -18.40
C SER A 189 4.32 18.99 -17.42
N ASP A 190 3.71 17.88 -17.84
CA ASP A 190 3.60 16.66 -17.03
C ASP A 190 4.96 16.21 -16.47
N ALA A 191 6.04 16.37 -17.24
CA ALA A 191 7.38 16.00 -16.82
C ALA A 191 7.91 16.90 -15.70
N GLU A 192 7.63 18.20 -15.74
CA GLU A 192 8.03 19.15 -14.69
C GLU A 192 7.20 18.96 -13.43
N ILE A 193 5.91 18.64 -13.58
CA ILE A 193 5.02 18.27 -12.48
C ILE A 193 5.56 17.02 -11.77
N ILE A 194 5.85 15.95 -12.53
CA ILE A 194 6.37 14.69 -11.97
C ILE A 194 7.73 14.90 -11.29
N ALA A 195 8.61 15.73 -11.88
CA ALA A 195 9.91 16.03 -11.29
C ALA A 195 9.83 16.75 -9.93
N GLY A 196 8.70 17.41 -9.64
CA GLY A 196 8.44 18.05 -8.35
C GLY A 196 8.06 17.09 -7.21
N PHE A 197 7.84 15.79 -7.51
CA PHE A 197 7.45 14.79 -6.53
C PHE A 197 8.58 13.81 -6.20
N PRO A 198 8.53 13.16 -5.02
CA PRO A 198 9.44 12.06 -4.68
C PRO A 198 9.52 10.99 -5.77
N GLN A 199 10.74 10.58 -6.12
CA GLN A 199 11.01 9.53 -7.10
C GLN A 199 11.67 8.32 -6.45
N TRP A 200 11.63 7.15 -7.10
CA TRP A 200 12.32 5.95 -6.61
C TRP A 200 13.84 6.11 -6.49
N SER A 201 14.43 7.01 -7.28
CA SER A 201 15.85 7.36 -7.21
C SER A 201 16.16 8.46 -6.20
N SER A 202 15.15 9.08 -5.58
CA SER A 202 15.35 10.11 -4.57
C SER A 202 16.04 9.54 -3.33
N ILE A 203 16.83 10.39 -2.66
CA ILE A 203 17.50 10.05 -1.40
C ILE A 203 16.61 10.54 -0.26
N MET A 204 16.23 9.62 0.60
CA MET A 204 15.38 9.86 1.75
C MET A 204 16.19 9.84 3.03
N GLU A 205 16.13 10.92 3.80
CA GLU A 205 16.52 10.94 5.21
C GLU A 205 15.43 10.22 6.01
N VAL A 206 15.69 8.98 6.42
CA VAL A 206 14.72 8.23 7.22
C VAL A 206 14.74 8.71 8.66
N ARG A 207 13.59 9.16 9.15
CA ARG A 207 13.40 9.70 10.50
C ARG A 207 12.66 8.74 11.40
N GLU A 208 11.63 8.08 10.87
CA GLU A 208 10.86 7.08 11.58
C GLU A 208 10.70 5.81 10.73
N TYR A 209 10.61 4.68 11.43
CA TYR A 209 10.40 3.37 10.82
C TYR A 209 9.41 2.57 11.68
N TYR A 210 8.41 1.99 11.03
CA TYR A 210 7.47 1.07 11.66
C TYR A 210 7.36 -0.20 10.84
N SER A 211 7.16 -1.31 11.53
CA SER A 211 6.83 -2.59 10.90
C SER A 211 5.57 -3.18 11.54
N TYR A 212 4.84 -3.92 10.73
CA TYR A 212 3.70 -4.72 11.11
C TYR A 212 3.94 -6.14 10.61
N VAL A 213 3.98 -7.06 11.57
CA VAL A 213 3.93 -8.49 11.33
C VAL A 213 2.77 -9.01 12.16
N PRO A 214 1.82 -9.75 11.58
CA PRO A 214 0.72 -10.31 12.34
C PRO A 214 1.27 -11.29 13.38
N SER A 215 0.80 -11.14 14.62
CA SER A 215 1.15 -12.06 15.71
C SER A 215 0.56 -13.43 15.41
N ALA A 216 1.40 -14.47 15.41
CA ALA A 216 0.94 -15.85 15.54
C ALA A 216 0.66 -16.09 17.03
N GLU A 217 -0.62 -16.20 17.41
CA GLU A 217 -1.00 -16.73 18.73
C GLU A 217 -0.79 -18.25 18.80
#